data_AF-A0A345VMY5-F1
#
_entry.id   AF-A0A345VMY5-F1
#
_cell.length_a   1.000
_cell.length_b   1.000
_cell.length_c   1.000
_cell.angle_alpha   90.00
_cell.angle_beta   90.00
_cell.angle_gamma   90.00
#
_symmetry.space_group_name_H-M   'P 1'
#
loop_
_entity.id
_entity.type
_entity.pdbx_description
1 polymer ?
#
loop_
_entity_poly.entity_id
_entity_poly.type
_entity_poly.pdbx_seq_one_letter_code
_entity_poly.pdbx_strand_id
1 'polypeptide(L)'
;MIARIRIRSDGTSRELCQMDIMKFTEEQVRERMAERGIRDDAFFICGFTDWQVDTVMSLQDVYVLKRYIQLFCDGDEYLVQFMLQRHMSLKDIVGNEYHYVSKNEVETMKYVLKQATIEQVVDLFYQAQNTTRLMSLYFEQNIILNSPKGFYVRS
;
A
#
# COMPACT_ATOMS: atom_id res chain seq x y z
N MET A 1 -8.21 -9.75 2.48
CA MET A 1 -8.44 -8.91 1.26
C MET A 1 -9.79 -9.20 0.56
N ILE A 2 -10.92 -8.79 1.16
CA ILE A 2 -12.29 -8.93 0.62
C ILE A 2 -12.60 -7.75 -0.31
N ALA A 3 -12.43 -7.93 -1.62
CA ALA A 3 -12.70 -6.90 -2.62
C ALA A 3 -14.20 -6.72 -2.86
N ARG A 4 -14.63 -5.45 -2.94
CA ARG A 4 -15.96 -5.07 -3.42
C ARG A 4 -15.90 -4.79 -4.90
N ILE A 5 -16.58 -5.61 -5.69
CA ILE A 5 -16.60 -5.52 -7.16
C ILE A 5 -17.85 -4.77 -7.58
N ARG A 6 -17.67 -3.78 -8.45
CA ARG A 6 -18.75 -3.02 -9.07
C ARG A 6 -18.70 -3.16 -10.58
N ILE A 7 -19.87 -3.08 -11.21
CA ILE A 7 -20.01 -3.03 -12.66
C ILE A 7 -20.54 -1.67 -13.10
N ARG A 8 -20.09 -1.20 -14.26
CA ARG A 8 -20.59 -0.01 -14.94
C ARG A 8 -21.79 -0.38 -15.80
N SER A 9 -22.89 0.36 -15.66
CA SER A 9 -24.08 0.25 -16.53
C SER A 9 -24.65 1.64 -16.71
N ASP A 10 -24.80 2.09 -17.96
CA ASP A 10 -25.59 3.27 -18.34
C ASP A 10 -25.27 4.54 -17.52
N GLY A 11 -23.99 4.87 -17.39
CA GLY A 11 -23.52 6.06 -16.65
C GLY A 11 -23.58 5.92 -15.12
N THR A 12 -24.05 4.79 -14.60
CA THR A 12 -24.06 4.47 -13.17
C THR A 12 -23.15 3.27 -12.87
N SER A 13 -22.96 2.98 -11.58
CA SER A 13 -22.34 1.73 -11.15
C SER A 13 -23.19 1.07 -10.07
N ARG A 14 -23.20 -0.26 -10.07
CA ARG A 14 -23.84 -1.06 -9.01
C ARG A 14 -22.86 -2.08 -8.46
N GLU A 15 -23.04 -2.43 -7.19
CA GLU A 15 -22.32 -3.54 -6.59
C GLU A 15 -22.72 -4.85 -7.28
N LEU A 16 -21.72 -5.65 -7.64
CA LEU A 16 -21.90 -6.97 -8.22
C LEU A 16 -21.79 -8.04 -7.13
N CYS A 17 -20.70 -8.02 -6.37
CA CYS A 17 -20.44 -8.94 -5.27
C CYS A 17 -19.26 -8.49 -4.41
N GLN A 18 -19.05 -9.19 -3.30
CA GLN A 18 -17.81 -9.16 -2.53
C GLN A 18 -17.10 -10.50 -2.66
N MET A 19 -15.78 -10.47 -2.72
CA MET A 19 -14.98 -11.68 -2.93
C MET A 19 -13.62 -11.58 -2.25
N ASP A 20 -13.23 -12.65 -1.60
CA ASP A 20 -11.90 -12.81 -1.03
C ASP A 20 -10.88 -13.10 -2.14
N ILE A 21 -10.12 -12.07 -2.53
CA ILE A 21 -9.15 -12.15 -3.64
C ILE A 21 -8.01 -13.13 -3.33
N MET A 22 -7.72 -13.38 -2.05
CA MET A 22 -6.63 -14.29 -1.68
C MET A 22 -6.92 -15.73 -2.13
N LYS A 23 -8.19 -16.10 -2.29
CA LYS A 23 -8.62 -17.49 -2.60
C LYS A 23 -8.67 -17.86 -4.07
N PHE A 24 -8.64 -16.90 -4.99
CA PHE A 24 -8.83 -17.14 -6.42
C PHE A 24 -7.66 -16.60 -7.25
N THR A 25 -7.43 -17.15 -8.44
CA THR A 25 -6.50 -16.56 -9.41
C THR A 25 -7.19 -15.50 -10.27
N GLU A 26 -6.39 -14.65 -10.93
CA GLU A 26 -6.92 -13.61 -11.80
C GLU A 26 -7.76 -14.20 -12.94
N GLU A 27 -7.26 -15.28 -13.54
CA GLU A 27 -7.90 -16.01 -14.62
C GLU A 27 -9.25 -16.58 -14.18
N GLN A 28 -9.30 -17.23 -13.00
CA GLN A 28 -10.55 -17.77 -12.46
C GLN A 28 -11.63 -16.69 -12.30
N VAL A 29 -11.23 -15.48 -11.87
CA VAL A 29 -12.16 -14.36 -11.75
C VAL A 29 -12.62 -13.89 -13.13
N ARG A 30 -11.71 -13.71 -14.07
CA ARG A 30 -12.03 -13.27 -15.45
C ARG A 30 -12.96 -14.26 -16.15
N GLU A 31 -12.70 -15.56 -16.03
CA GLU A 31 -13.56 -16.62 -16.58
C GLU A 31 -14.98 -16.54 -16.02
N ARG A 32 -15.12 -16.38 -14.70
CA ARG A 32 -16.44 -16.22 -14.05
C ARG A 32 -17.19 -14.96 -14.49
N MET A 33 -16.49 -13.87 -14.80
CA MET A 33 -17.11 -12.67 -15.35
C MET A 33 -17.58 -12.90 -16.79
N ALA A 34 -16.75 -13.55 -17.61
CA ALA A 34 -17.06 -13.89 -18.99
C ALA A 34 -18.27 -14.84 -19.10
N GLU A 35 -18.36 -15.86 -18.24
CA GLU A 35 -19.53 -16.76 -18.13
C GLU A 35 -20.85 -16.00 -17.90
N ARG A 36 -20.78 -14.82 -17.29
CA ARG A 36 -21.93 -13.95 -17.00
C ARG A 36 -22.13 -12.85 -18.03
N GLY A 37 -21.37 -12.87 -19.13
CA GLY A 37 -21.42 -11.84 -20.17
C GLY A 37 -20.84 -10.48 -19.76
N ILE A 38 -20.02 -10.43 -18.71
CA ILE A 38 -19.40 -9.21 -18.21
C ILE A 38 -18.04 -9.04 -18.88
N ARG A 39 -17.87 -7.93 -19.60
CA ARG A 39 -16.59 -7.57 -20.25
C ARG A 39 -15.57 -7.11 -19.20
N ASP A 40 -14.28 -7.32 -19.47
CA ASP A 40 -13.18 -6.99 -18.55
C ASP A 40 -13.13 -5.49 -18.20
N ASP A 41 -13.47 -4.63 -19.16
CA ASP A 41 -13.54 -3.17 -19.00
C ASP A 41 -14.83 -2.69 -18.30
N ALA A 42 -15.79 -3.59 -18.06
CA ALA A 42 -17.10 -3.25 -17.50
C ALA A 42 -17.15 -3.37 -15.97
N PHE A 43 -16.13 -3.96 -15.32
CA PHE A 43 -16.07 -4.09 -13.87
C PHE A 43 -14.78 -3.53 -13.27
N PHE A 44 -14.83 -3.22 -11.98
CA PHE A 44 -13.70 -2.69 -11.23
C PHE A 44 -13.86 -2.97 -9.74
N ILE A 45 -12.77 -2.89 -8.98
CA ILE A 45 -12.76 -3.01 -7.53
C ILE A 45 -12.87 -1.60 -6.95
N CYS A 46 -13.78 -1.40 -6.00
CA CYS A 46 -13.97 -0.10 -5.33
C CYS A 46 -13.41 -0.10 -3.90
N GLY A 47 -12.54 -1.06 -3.58
CA GLY A 47 -11.86 -1.16 -2.30
C GLY A 47 -12.04 -2.51 -1.63
N PHE A 48 -11.64 -2.59 -0.37
CA PHE A 48 -11.60 -3.82 0.42
C PHE A 48 -12.40 -3.65 1.71
N THR A 49 -13.45 -4.45 1.89
CA THR A 49 -14.40 -4.30 3.02
C THR A 49 -13.73 -4.58 4.37
N ASP A 50 -12.97 -5.67 4.46
CA ASP A 50 -12.26 -6.11 5.66
C ASP A 50 -11.12 -5.17 6.06
N TRP A 51 -10.56 -4.43 5.12
CA TRP A 51 -9.53 -3.44 5.37
C TRP A 51 -10.07 -2.02 5.59
N GLN A 52 -11.37 -1.79 5.36
CA GLN A 52 -11.99 -0.46 5.38
C GLN A 52 -11.28 0.54 4.45
N VAL A 53 -10.92 0.08 3.25
CA VAL A 53 -10.26 0.88 2.22
C VAL A 53 -11.25 1.16 1.10
N ASP A 54 -11.42 2.44 0.75
CA ASP A 54 -12.17 2.89 -0.42
C ASP A 54 -11.19 3.37 -1.50
N THR A 55 -10.92 2.53 -2.49
CA THR A 55 -10.00 2.87 -3.60
C THR A 55 -10.42 2.15 -4.87
N VAL A 56 -10.45 2.88 -5.98
CA VAL A 56 -10.79 2.33 -7.29
C VAL A 56 -9.56 1.70 -7.92
N MET A 57 -9.64 0.41 -8.27
CA MET A 57 -8.57 -0.36 -8.88
C MET A 57 -9.12 -1.28 -9.97
N SER A 58 -8.30 -1.57 -10.98
CA SER A 58 -8.57 -2.65 -11.93
C SER A 58 -8.39 -4.02 -11.26
N LEU A 59 -8.88 -5.09 -11.90
CA LEU A 59 -8.60 -6.45 -11.44
C LEU A 59 -7.09 -6.72 -11.41
N GLN A 60 -6.38 -6.31 -12.45
CA GLN A 60 -4.93 -6.48 -12.57
C GLN A 60 -4.18 -5.80 -11.42
N ASP A 61 -4.54 -4.57 -11.06
CA ASP A 61 -3.94 -3.82 -9.95
C ASP A 61 -4.05 -4.58 -8.63
N VAL A 62 -5.23 -5.13 -8.37
CA VAL A 62 -5.53 -5.93 -7.18
C VAL A 62 -4.69 -7.21 -7.16
N TYR A 63 -4.45 -7.85 -8.30
CA TYR A 63 -3.58 -9.03 -8.38
C TYR A 63 -2.09 -8.70 -8.37
N VAL A 64 -1.68 -7.48 -8.73
CA VAL A 64 -0.34 -6.95 -8.43
C VAL A 64 -0.15 -6.82 -6.92
N LEU A 65 -1.12 -6.25 -6.19
CA LEU A 65 -1.08 -6.18 -4.72
C LEU A 65 -1.00 -7.57 -4.08
N LYS A 66 -1.85 -8.50 -4.52
CA LYS A 66 -1.84 -9.88 -4.03
C LYS A 66 -0.45 -10.51 -4.16
N ARG A 67 0.18 -10.39 -5.33
CA ARG A 67 1.54 -10.91 -5.58
C ARG A 67 2.57 -10.20 -4.71
N TYR A 68 2.46 -8.88 -4.55
CA TYR A 68 3.36 -8.12 -3.69
C TYR A 68 3.30 -8.62 -2.24
N ILE A 69 2.10 -8.80 -1.69
CA ILE A 69 1.90 -9.32 -0.33
C ILE A 69 2.53 -10.70 -0.18
N GLN A 70 2.29 -11.59 -1.14
CA GLN A 70 2.76 -12.97 -1.07
C GLN A 70 4.28 -13.11 -1.22
N LEU A 71 4.91 -12.28 -2.05
CA LEU A 71 6.34 -12.41 -2.38
C LEU A 71 7.25 -11.52 -1.55
N PHE A 72 6.78 -10.35 -1.13
CA PHE A 72 7.60 -9.33 -0.47
C PHE A 72 7.18 -9.01 0.96
N CYS A 73 5.98 -9.44 1.37
CA CYS A 73 5.49 -9.23 2.74
C CYS A 73 5.30 -10.53 3.51
N ASP A 74 5.79 -11.67 3.00
CA ASP A 74 5.60 -13.01 3.57
C ASP A 74 4.13 -13.35 3.89
N GLY A 75 3.20 -12.78 3.13
CA GLY A 75 1.76 -12.92 3.37
C GLY A 75 1.16 -11.97 4.42
N ASP A 76 1.93 -11.10 5.08
CA ASP A 76 1.40 -10.10 6.02
C ASP A 76 0.70 -8.96 5.24
N GLU A 77 -0.63 -8.95 5.31
CA GLU A 77 -1.48 -7.93 4.69
C GLU A 77 -1.39 -6.57 5.40
N TYR A 78 -0.90 -6.51 6.64
CA TYR A 78 -0.99 -5.32 7.49
C TYR A 78 -0.36 -4.07 6.88
N LEU A 79 0.87 -4.19 6.35
CA LEU A 79 1.61 -3.03 5.88
C LEU A 79 0.96 -2.45 4.61
N VAL A 80 0.51 -3.32 3.71
CA VAL A 80 -0.22 -2.93 2.49
C VAL A 80 -1.56 -2.30 2.84
N GLN A 81 -2.32 -2.91 3.75
CA GLN A 81 -3.54 -2.31 4.28
C GLN A 81 -3.28 -0.90 4.83
N PHE A 82 -2.26 -0.75 5.67
CA PHE A 82 -1.91 0.52 6.29
C PHE A 82 -1.54 1.59 5.25
N MET A 83 -0.77 1.23 4.21
CA MET A 83 -0.41 2.15 3.13
C MET A 83 -1.63 2.59 2.30
N LEU A 84 -2.54 1.65 1.98
CA LEU A 84 -3.78 1.97 1.26
C LEU A 84 -4.73 2.86 2.07
N GLN A 85 -4.82 2.66 3.38
CA GLN A 85 -5.60 3.51 4.28
C GLN A 85 -5.07 4.96 4.32
N ARG A 86 -3.79 5.17 3.99
CA ARG A 86 -3.17 6.51 3.84
C ARG A 86 -3.21 7.02 2.39
N HIS A 87 -4.01 6.39 1.53
CA HIS A 87 -4.17 6.75 0.13
C HIS A 87 -2.87 6.69 -0.70
N MET A 88 -1.90 5.85 -0.30
CA MET A 88 -0.72 5.62 -1.12
C MET A 88 -1.10 4.93 -2.42
N SER A 89 -0.48 5.33 -3.53
CA SER A 89 -0.77 4.76 -4.84
C SER A 89 -0.23 3.33 -4.93
N LEU A 90 -0.82 2.49 -5.80
CA LEU A 90 -0.30 1.16 -6.08
C LEU A 90 1.18 1.19 -6.48
N LYS A 91 1.57 2.18 -7.29
CA LYS A 91 2.93 2.37 -7.75
C LYS A 91 3.88 2.61 -6.58
N ASP A 92 3.47 3.41 -5.59
CA ASP A 92 4.28 3.69 -4.40
C ASP A 92 4.34 2.48 -3.47
N ILE A 93 3.27 1.69 -3.37
CA ILE A 93 3.26 0.48 -2.56
C ILE A 93 4.21 -0.57 -3.13
N VAL A 94 4.10 -0.85 -4.43
CA VAL A 94 4.82 -1.96 -5.07
C VAL A 94 6.23 -1.55 -5.47
N GLY A 95 6.47 -0.27 -5.72
CA GLY A 95 7.77 0.26 -6.13
C GLY A 95 8.72 0.57 -4.98
N ASN A 96 8.27 0.46 -3.73
CA ASN A 96 9.09 0.72 -2.55
C ASN A 96 9.02 -0.49 -1.61
N GLU A 97 10.18 -1.03 -1.23
CA GLU A 97 10.28 -2.09 -0.22
C GLU A 97 10.41 -1.43 1.15
N TYR A 98 9.44 -1.69 2.04
CA TYR A 98 9.45 -1.16 3.39
C TYR A 98 9.78 -2.27 4.38
N HIS A 99 10.77 -2.02 5.22
CA HIS A 99 11.18 -2.98 6.25
C HIS A 99 10.98 -2.40 7.64
N TYR A 100 10.49 -3.22 8.55
CA TYR A 100 10.39 -2.85 9.96
C TYR A 100 11.77 -2.58 10.55
N VAL A 101 11.90 -1.46 11.28
CA VAL A 101 13.17 -1.08 11.93
C VAL A 101 13.04 -1.09 13.45
N SER A 102 12.17 -0.25 14.02
CA SER A 102 12.00 -0.14 15.47
C SER A 102 10.69 0.57 15.82
N LYS A 103 10.28 0.53 17.10
CA LYS A 103 9.26 1.44 17.66
C LYS A 103 9.87 2.75 18.20
N ASN A 104 11.19 2.86 18.25
CA ASN A 104 11.91 4.01 18.78
C ASN A 104 12.34 4.96 17.66
N GLU A 105 11.98 6.25 17.80
CA GLU A 105 12.31 7.28 16.81
C GLU A 105 13.82 7.48 16.65
N VAL A 106 14.58 7.47 17.75
CA VAL A 106 16.03 7.66 17.74
C VAL A 106 16.72 6.49 17.05
N GLU A 107 16.29 5.26 17.32
CA GLU A 107 16.84 4.07 16.64
C GLU A 107 16.53 4.10 15.14
N THR A 108 15.32 4.49 14.76
CA THR A 108 14.91 4.62 13.36
C THR A 108 15.74 5.68 12.65
N MET A 109 15.95 6.84 13.27
CA MET A 109 16.80 7.90 12.71
C MET A 109 18.26 7.47 12.57
N LYS A 110 18.81 6.75 13.56
CA LYS A 110 20.15 6.16 13.44
C LYS A 110 20.25 5.20 12.25
N TYR A 111 19.22 4.40 12.02
CA TYR A 111 19.17 3.48 10.87
C TYR A 111 19.14 4.24 9.53
N VAL A 112 18.29 5.27 9.40
CA VAL A 112 18.17 6.07 8.17
C VAL A 112 19.46 6.83 7.88
N LEU A 113 20.10 7.38 8.91
CA LEU A 113 21.32 8.19 8.77
C LEU A 113 22.61 7.36 8.76
N LYS A 114 22.55 6.02 8.82
CA LYS A 114 23.74 5.16 8.94
C LYS A 114 24.75 5.32 7.79
N GLN A 115 24.30 5.81 6.64
CA GLN A 115 25.13 6.04 5.44
C GLN A 115 25.38 7.52 5.15
N ALA A 116 24.82 8.44 5.95
CA ALA A 116 25.04 9.87 5.78
C ALA A 116 26.41 10.27 6.35
N THR A 117 27.08 11.23 5.72
CA THR A 117 28.30 11.81 6.29
C THR A 117 27.95 12.73 7.46
N ILE A 118 28.94 13.02 8.31
CA ILE A 118 28.75 13.93 9.45
C ILE A 118 28.30 15.31 8.94
N GLU A 119 28.86 15.79 7.83
CA GLU A 119 28.50 17.07 7.21
C GLU A 119 27.02 17.09 6.80
N GLN A 120 26.54 16.03 6.14
CA GLN A 120 25.14 15.91 5.74
C GLN A 120 24.20 15.89 6.95
N VAL A 121 24.57 15.17 8.01
CA VAL A 121 23.78 15.11 9.25
C VAL A 121 23.70 16.49 9.93
N VAL A 122 24.82 17.22 9.97
CA VAL A 122 24.87 18.58 10.55
C VAL A 122 24.01 19.55 9.73
N ASP A 123 24.11 19.54 8.41
CA ASP A 123 23.30 20.39 7.52
C ASP A 123 21.81 20.10 7.67
N LEU A 124 21.44 18.82 7.68
CA LEU A 124 20.05 18.37 7.89
C LEU A 124 19.51 18.83 9.25
N PHE A 125 20.31 18.68 10.32
CA PHE A 125 19.89 19.09 11.66
C PHE A 125 19.73 20.61 11.77
N TYR A 126 20.64 21.37 11.16
CA TYR A 126 20.58 22.83 11.13
C TYR A 126 19.33 23.34 10.39
N GLN A 127 18.98 22.72 9.25
CA GLN A 127 17.77 23.04 8.49
C GLN A 127 16.48 22.64 9.23
N ALA A 128 16.47 21.47 9.87
CA ALA A 128 15.29 20.95 10.56
C ALA A 128 15.04 21.62 11.92
N GLN A 129 16.03 22.26 12.54
CA GLN A 129 15.98 22.91 13.86
C GLN A 129 15.71 21.98 15.06
N ASN A 130 15.03 20.84 14.87
CA ASN A 130 14.90 19.78 15.87
C ASN A 130 14.61 18.40 15.22
N THR A 131 14.76 17.35 16.02
CA THR A 131 14.62 15.94 15.59
C THR A 131 13.22 15.59 15.11
N THR A 132 12.18 16.20 15.68
CA THR A 132 10.78 15.96 15.30
C THR A 132 10.51 16.43 13.88
N ARG A 133 10.97 17.64 13.55
CA ARG A 133 10.85 18.19 12.19
C ARG A 133 11.68 17.40 11.19
N LEU A 134 12.85 16.90 11.59
CA LEU A 134 13.66 16.03 10.76
C LEU A 134 12.91 14.74 10.41
N MET A 135 12.30 14.06 11.39
CA MET A 135 11.44 12.89 11.16
C MET A 135 10.26 13.19 10.23
N SER A 136 9.59 14.35 10.40
CA SER A 136 8.48 14.76 9.53
C SER A 136 8.90 14.88 8.06
N LEU A 137 10.09 15.39 7.76
CA LEU A 137 10.59 15.46 6.38
C LEU A 137 10.70 14.07 5.73
N TYR A 138 11.13 13.06 6.50
CA TYR A 138 11.19 11.68 6.02
C TYR A 138 9.81 11.04 5.87
N PHE A 139 8.83 11.41 6.70
CA PHE A 139 7.43 10.99 6.54
C PHE A 139 6.81 11.60 5.27
N GLU A 140 7.02 12.89 5.02
CA GLU A 140 6.51 13.60 3.84
C GLU A 140 7.07 13.03 2.53
N GLN A 141 8.31 12.52 2.56
CA GLN A 141 8.95 11.88 1.41
C GLN A 141 8.63 10.38 1.29
N ASN A 142 7.76 9.84 2.15
CA ASN A 142 7.47 8.41 2.26
C ASN A 142 8.74 7.55 2.46
N ILE A 143 9.82 8.10 3.03
CA ILE A 143 11.02 7.32 3.37
C ILE A 143 10.79 6.50 4.64
N ILE A 144 10.05 7.06 5.59
CA ILE A 144 9.65 6.36 6.81
C ILE A 144 8.11 6.28 6.86
N LEU A 145 7.58 5.10 7.15
CA LEU A 145 6.18 4.92 7.52
C LEU A 145 6.07 4.78 9.03
N ASN A 146 5.32 5.69 9.66
CA ASN A 146 4.96 5.60 11.07
C ASN A 146 3.64 4.86 11.21
N SER A 147 3.68 3.59 11.63
CA SER A 147 2.49 2.77 11.88
C SER A 147 2.32 2.46 13.37
N PRO A 148 1.12 2.05 13.82
CA PRO A 148 0.93 1.53 15.17
C PRO A 148 1.86 0.37 15.57
N LYS A 149 2.34 -0.45 14.62
CA LYS A 149 3.32 -1.52 14.90
C LYS A 149 4.75 -0.99 15.07
N GLY A 150 5.03 0.23 14.61
CA GLY A 150 6.34 0.90 14.66
C GLY A 150 6.72 1.54 13.33
N PHE A 151 8.00 1.87 13.20
CA PHE A 151 8.56 2.51 12.02
C PHE A 151 9.04 1.50 11.00
N TYR A 152 8.65 1.73 9.75
CA TYR A 152 9.15 1.01 8.59
C TYR A 152 9.96 1.98 7.74
N VAL A 153 11.10 1.55 7.23
CA VAL A 153 11.99 2.38 6.41
C VAL A 153 12.02 1.80 5.01
N ARG A 154 11.89 2.68 4.02
CA ARG A 154 12.10 2.33 2.62
C ARG A 154 13.57 2.03 2.36
N SER A 155 13.86 0.86 1.79
CA SER A 155 15.17 0.49 1.23
C SER A 155 15.34 0.92 -0.21
#